data_AF-A0A2G9LYT8-F1
#
_entry.id   AF-A0A2G9LYT8-F1
#
_cell.length_a   1.000
_cell.length_b   1.000
_cell.length_c   1.000
_cell.angle_alpha   90.00
_cell.angle_beta   90.00
_cell.angle_gamma   90.00
#
_symmetry.space_group_name_H-M   'P 1'
#
loop_
_entity.id
_entity.type
_entity.pdbx_description
1 polymer ?
#
loop_
_entity_poly.entity_id
_entity_poly.type
_entity_poly.pdbx_seq_one_letter_code
_entity_poly.pdbx_strand_id
1 'polypeptide(L)'
;MVGTLKYELPLTTSTGRARVKRRKNEFGEPLKTEDKLSESDYIEWQISYFMPFDTLWDKFKGIKKNKQKKKALIEDYFREFKPSSLIKDLIEFFEETEEIQRKDFKKKLKEIFEKHKQILIIKEHKDNKTYVMYELADLFEMALKNNVISKEEIKELLGFNKEKIDIEAQYSVQRKPLNKTVSKDFEYFEENAPLFIKRMNDKFFTEIQIKHKQRAVGYQGMVYFCIWIKSLKDKEGNSLIGRKANPNEKVIAELSKEDLFDIAKTFMITSQDHDWDMKTILKGIIKD
;
A
#
# COMPACT_ATOMS: atom_id res chain seq x y z
N MET A 1 25.79 -11.74 6.52
CA MET A 1 24.79 -11.99 5.45
C MET A 1 23.78 -10.87 5.52
N VAL A 2 23.57 -10.13 4.43
CA VAL A 2 22.47 -9.15 4.36
C VAL A 2 21.18 -9.97 4.28
N GLY A 3 20.35 -9.91 5.31
CA GLY A 3 19.09 -10.65 5.35
C GLY A 3 18.09 -10.10 4.34
N THR A 4 17.16 -10.94 3.89
CA THR A 4 15.99 -10.50 3.12
C THR A 4 14.72 -10.93 3.84
N LEU A 5 13.70 -10.09 3.79
CA LEU A 5 12.35 -10.40 4.25
C LEU A 5 11.61 -11.07 3.10
N LYS A 6 11.17 -12.32 3.29
CA LYS A 6 10.29 -13.01 2.36
C LYS A 6 8.84 -12.64 2.65
N TYR A 7 8.11 -12.23 1.63
CA TYR A 7 6.71 -11.83 1.75
C TYR A 7 5.86 -12.47 0.65
N GLU A 8 4.70 -13.03 1.05
CA GLU A 8 3.76 -13.68 0.15
C GLU A 8 2.75 -12.65 -0.39
N LEU A 9 2.83 -12.37 -1.68
CA LEU A 9 1.97 -11.43 -2.39
C LEU A 9 0.94 -12.19 -3.20
N PRO A 10 -0.34 -11.80 -3.16
CA PRO A 10 -1.32 -12.40 -4.05
C PRO A 10 -1.20 -11.79 -5.45
N LEU A 11 -0.97 -12.64 -6.46
CA LEU A 11 -0.80 -12.26 -7.87
C LEU A 11 -2.16 -11.99 -8.53
N THR A 12 -3.16 -12.80 -8.19
CA THR A 12 -4.53 -12.65 -8.67
C THR A 12 -5.43 -12.24 -7.50
N THR A 13 -5.68 -10.93 -7.32
CA THR A 13 -6.71 -10.48 -6.38
C THR A 13 -7.81 -9.66 -7.04
N SER A 14 -9.01 -9.82 -6.51
CA SER A 14 -10.17 -8.96 -6.80
C SER A 14 -10.12 -7.63 -6.02
N THR A 15 -9.20 -7.46 -5.07
CA THR A 15 -9.23 -6.34 -4.11
C THR A 15 -8.74 -5.00 -4.67
N GLY A 16 -8.27 -4.97 -5.92
CA GLY A 16 -7.92 -3.74 -6.66
C GLY A 16 -6.66 -3.02 -6.19
N ARG A 17 -6.00 -3.49 -5.10
CA ARG A 17 -4.79 -2.91 -4.49
C ARG A 17 -3.49 -3.34 -5.16
N ALA A 18 -3.42 -4.58 -5.62
CA ALA A 18 -2.35 -5.09 -6.46
C ALA A 18 -2.93 -5.46 -7.83
N ARG A 19 -2.26 -5.05 -8.91
CA ARG A 19 -2.68 -5.29 -10.30
C ARG A 19 -1.49 -5.73 -11.13
N VAL A 20 -1.70 -6.67 -12.04
CA VAL A 20 -0.67 -7.04 -13.02
C VAL A 20 -0.74 -6.08 -14.20
N LYS A 21 0.42 -5.55 -14.59
CA LYS A 21 0.57 -4.66 -15.73
C LYS A 21 1.72 -5.12 -16.61
N ARG A 22 1.65 -4.78 -17.90
CA ARG A 22 2.74 -4.94 -18.87
C ARG A 22 3.34 -3.59 -19.18
N ARG A 23 4.66 -3.46 -19.06
CA ARG A 23 5.37 -2.24 -19.39
C ARG A 23 5.54 -2.11 -20.91
N LYS A 24 5.10 -0.98 -21.47
CA LYS A 24 5.35 -0.56 -22.87
C LYS A 24 5.65 0.92 -22.90
N ASN A 25 6.71 1.34 -23.60
CA ASN A 25 7.12 2.74 -23.75
C ASN A 25 7.17 3.51 -22.41
N GLU A 26 7.72 2.89 -21.36
CA GLU A 26 7.76 3.47 -20.00
C GLU A 26 6.41 3.61 -19.26
N PHE A 27 5.32 3.07 -19.80
CA PHE A 27 4.02 3.10 -19.14
C PHE A 27 3.48 1.69 -18.91
N GLY A 28 2.66 1.54 -17.87
CA GLY A 28 2.01 0.28 -17.53
C GLY A 28 0.63 0.16 -18.15
N GLU A 29 0.44 -0.83 -19.00
CA GLU A 29 -0.88 -1.22 -19.50
C GLU A 29 -1.46 -2.35 -18.62
N PRO A 30 -2.74 -2.30 -18.24
CA PRO A 30 -3.38 -3.41 -17.52
C PRO A 30 -3.27 -4.73 -18.29
N LEU A 31 -2.85 -5.79 -17.61
CA LEU A 31 -2.77 -7.14 -18.19
C LEU A 31 -3.90 -8.00 -17.62
N LYS A 32 -4.54 -8.82 -18.46
CA LYS A 32 -5.44 -9.86 -17.96
C LYS A 32 -4.59 -11.01 -17.44
N THR A 33 -4.88 -11.51 -16.24
CA THR A 33 -4.11 -12.61 -15.61
C THR A 33 -4.20 -13.94 -16.36
N GLU A 34 -5.11 -14.05 -17.32
CA GLU A 34 -5.26 -15.16 -18.27
C GLU A 34 -4.26 -15.11 -19.43
N ASP A 35 -3.54 -14.00 -19.59
CA ASP A 35 -2.47 -13.87 -20.57
C ASP A 35 -1.19 -14.54 -20.04
N LYS A 36 -0.33 -14.98 -20.96
CA LYS A 36 0.99 -15.49 -20.57
C LYS A 36 1.85 -14.33 -20.04
N LEU A 37 2.46 -14.56 -18.88
CA LEU A 37 3.34 -13.60 -18.24
C LEU A 37 4.69 -13.52 -18.97
N SER A 38 5.25 -12.32 -19.08
CA SER A 38 6.52 -11.99 -19.72
C SER A 38 7.44 -11.20 -18.78
N GLU A 39 8.70 -11.03 -19.17
CA GLU A 39 9.69 -10.30 -18.37
C GLU A 39 9.37 -8.81 -18.21
N SER A 40 8.58 -8.26 -19.13
CA SER A 40 8.05 -6.89 -19.10
C SER A 40 6.80 -6.72 -18.23
N ASP A 41 6.33 -7.77 -17.56
CA ASP A 41 5.20 -7.69 -16.65
C ASP A 41 5.65 -7.39 -15.24
N TYR A 42 4.81 -6.67 -14.49
CA TYR A 42 5.04 -6.32 -13.10
C TYR A 42 3.73 -6.28 -12.31
N ILE A 43 3.84 -6.47 -11.01
CA ILE A 43 2.78 -6.17 -10.04
C ILE A 43 2.89 -4.69 -9.68
N GLU A 44 1.84 -3.92 -9.94
CA GLU A 44 1.64 -2.57 -9.39
C GLU A 44 0.86 -2.70 -8.09
N TRP A 45 1.52 -2.49 -6.95
CA TRP A 45 0.90 -2.50 -5.63
C TRP A 45 0.77 -1.07 -5.12
N GLN A 46 -0.46 -0.58 -4.98
CA GLN A 46 -0.76 0.67 -4.27
C GLN A 46 -0.61 0.44 -2.76
N ILE A 47 0.64 0.30 -2.32
CA ILE A 47 1.01 0.00 -0.94
C ILE A 47 0.60 1.15 -0.02
N SER A 48 0.26 0.83 1.22
CA SER A 48 -0.07 1.73 2.30
C SER A 48 0.91 1.54 3.46
N TYR A 49 0.90 2.44 4.44
CA TYR A 49 1.71 2.31 5.66
C TYR A 49 0.85 2.39 6.94
N PHE A 50 -0.44 2.70 6.83
CA PHE A 50 -1.42 2.58 7.91
C PHE A 50 -2.80 2.24 7.39
N MET A 51 -3.69 1.87 8.30
CA MET A 51 -5.13 1.75 8.04
C MET A 51 -5.95 2.60 9.03
N PRO A 52 -6.79 3.53 8.55
CA PRO A 52 -7.71 4.24 9.41
C PRO A 52 -8.81 3.30 9.93
N PHE A 53 -9.19 3.44 11.21
CA PHE A 53 -10.36 2.71 11.73
C PHE A 53 -11.65 3.08 11.00
N ASP A 54 -11.72 4.30 10.45
CA ASP A 54 -12.82 4.74 9.60
C ASP A 54 -12.96 3.91 8.33
N THR A 55 -11.84 3.49 7.73
CA THR A 55 -11.88 2.62 6.55
C THR A 55 -12.44 1.24 6.89
N LEU A 56 -12.09 0.69 8.05
CA LEU A 56 -12.67 -0.56 8.54
C LEU A 56 -14.16 -0.42 8.82
N TRP A 57 -14.56 0.67 9.47
CA TRP A 57 -15.97 0.97 9.73
C TRP A 57 -16.79 1.07 8.45
N ASP A 58 -16.33 1.83 7.46
CA ASP A 58 -17.05 2.04 6.20
C ASP A 58 -17.23 0.71 5.44
N LYS A 59 -16.20 -0.13 5.42
CA LYS A 59 -16.25 -1.48 4.82
C LYS A 59 -17.18 -2.41 5.59
N PHE A 60 -17.06 -2.44 6.92
CA PHE A 60 -17.92 -3.24 7.79
C PHE A 60 -19.40 -2.87 7.60
N LYS A 61 -19.73 -1.58 7.58
CA LYS A 61 -21.09 -1.08 7.36
C LYS A 61 -21.68 -1.56 6.04
N GLY A 62 -20.87 -1.62 4.98
CA GLY A 62 -21.29 -2.10 3.66
C GLY A 62 -21.61 -3.60 3.59
N ILE A 63 -21.15 -4.41 4.56
CA ILE A 63 -21.29 -5.88 4.56
C ILE A 63 -21.95 -6.43 5.83
N LYS A 64 -22.57 -5.56 6.65
CA LYS A 64 -23.10 -5.82 8.00
C LYS A 64 -23.91 -7.13 8.13
N LYS A 65 -24.64 -7.54 7.09
CA LYS A 65 -25.51 -8.73 7.11
C LYS A 65 -24.87 -10.04 6.63
N ASN A 66 -23.62 -10.04 6.15
CA ASN A 66 -23.00 -11.23 5.57
C ASN A 66 -21.73 -11.63 6.35
N LYS A 67 -21.85 -12.68 7.19
CA LYS A 67 -20.75 -13.21 8.01
C LYS A 67 -19.55 -13.64 7.17
N GLN A 68 -19.76 -14.36 6.07
CA GLN A 68 -18.68 -14.80 5.19
C GLN A 68 -17.89 -13.62 4.60
N LYS A 69 -18.58 -12.54 4.20
CA LYS A 69 -17.92 -11.31 3.71
C LYS A 69 -17.16 -10.58 4.83
N LYS A 70 -17.66 -10.60 6.07
CA LYS A 70 -16.97 -10.01 7.23
C LYS A 70 -15.67 -10.72 7.55
N LYS A 71 -15.68 -12.06 7.56
CA LYS A 71 -14.47 -12.86 7.69
C LYS A 71 -13.48 -12.59 6.57
N ALA A 72 -13.94 -12.68 5.31
CA ALA A 72 -13.10 -12.41 4.15
C ALA A 72 -12.48 -11.01 4.19
N LEU A 73 -13.22 -9.99 4.64
CA LEU A 73 -12.70 -8.64 4.83
C LEU A 73 -11.48 -8.63 5.76
N ILE A 74 -11.58 -9.23 6.95
CA ILE A 74 -10.46 -9.24 7.91
C ILE A 74 -9.27 -10.01 7.36
N GLU A 75 -9.51 -11.16 6.76
CA GLU A 75 -8.47 -12.00 6.18
C GLU A 75 -7.75 -11.28 5.02
N ASP A 76 -8.48 -10.62 4.13
CA ASP A 76 -7.92 -9.88 2.99
C ASP A 76 -7.02 -8.71 3.40
N TYR A 77 -7.30 -8.09 4.55
CA TYR A 77 -6.49 -6.98 5.04
C TYR A 77 -5.34 -7.48 5.91
N PHE A 78 -5.58 -8.34 6.89
CA PHE A 78 -4.64 -8.56 7.98
C PHE A 78 -3.92 -9.91 7.96
N ARG A 79 -4.39 -10.90 7.18
CA ARG A 79 -3.86 -12.27 7.24
C ARG A 79 -2.34 -12.34 7.05
N GLU A 80 -1.82 -11.58 6.09
CA GLU A 80 -0.41 -11.61 5.72
C GLU A 80 0.47 -10.72 6.60
N PHE A 81 -0.13 -9.85 7.42
CA PHE A 81 0.60 -8.82 8.18
C PHE A 81 0.54 -9.00 9.70
N LYS A 82 -0.51 -9.65 10.20
CA LYS A 82 -0.85 -9.63 11.63
C LYS A 82 -0.80 -11.02 12.27
N PRO A 83 -0.56 -11.11 13.59
CA PRO A 83 -0.62 -12.38 14.30
C PRO A 83 -1.98 -13.08 14.14
N SER A 84 -1.97 -14.39 14.02
CA SER A 84 -3.19 -15.21 13.88
C SER A 84 -4.17 -15.03 15.04
N SER A 85 -3.67 -14.78 16.25
CA SER A 85 -4.48 -14.49 17.44
C SER A 85 -5.28 -13.18 17.29
N LEU A 86 -4.67 -12.13 16.75
CA LEU A 86 -5.33 -10.85 16.49
C LEU A 86 -6.38 -11.00 15.39
N ILE A 87 -6.04 -11.73 14.32
CA ILE A 87 -6.96 -12.00 13.22
C ILE A 87 -8.20 -12.73 13.72
N LYS A 88 -8.03 -13.72 14.60
CA LYS A 88 -9.15 -14.47 15.20
C LYS A 88 -10.08 -13.54 15.99
N ASP A 89 -9.55 -12.73 16.90
CA ASP A 89 -10.35 -11.81 17.71
C ASP A 89 -11.08 -10.76 16.85
N LEU A 90 -10.44 -10.28 15.77
CA LEU A 90 -11.07 -9.37 14.82
C LEU A 90 -12.20 -10.04 14.03
N ILE A 91 -12.02 -11.29 13.59
CA ILE A 91 -13.07 -12.05 12.89
C ILE A 91 -14.26 -12.26 13.82
N GLU A 92 -14.02 -12.73 15.05
CA GLU A 92 -15.06 -12.95 16.08
C GLU A 92 -15.85 -11.67 16.31
N PHE A 93 -15.17 -10.55 16.59
CA PHE A 93 -15.80 -9.25 16.74
C PHE A 93 -16.65 -8.87 15.53
N PHE A 94 -16.13 -9.01 14.30
CA PHE A 94 -16.88 -8.62 13.10
C PHE A 94 -18.08 -9.52 12.84
N GLU A 95 -17.95 -10.84 13.02
CA GLU A 95 -19.01 -11.82 12.77
C GLU A 95 -20.16 -11.71 13.76
N GLU A 96 -19.86 -11.47 15.04
CA GLU A 96 -20.85 -11.35 16.13
C GLU A 96 -21.51 -9.97 16.18
N THR A 97 -20.83 -8.93 15.67
CA THR A 97 -21.40 -7.58 15.68
C THR A 97 -22.51 -7.46 14.64
N GLU A 98 -23.76 -7.49 15.09
CA GLU A 98 -24.92 -7.15 14.28
C GLU A 98 -25.08 -5.64 14.21
N GLU A 99 -25.54 -4.98 15.28
CA GLU A 99 -25.74 -3.54 15.35
C GLU A 99 -24.77 -2.88 16.33
N ILE A 100 -24.07 -1.84 15.87
CA ILE A 100 -23.15 -1.07 16.72
C ILE A 100 -23.06 0.36 16.20
N GLN A 101 -22.89 1.32 17.11
CA GLN A 101 -22.60 2.69 16.72
C GLN A 101 -21.13 2.82 16.31
N ARG A 102 -20.84 3.74 15.37
CA ARG A 102 -19.46 3.98 14.88
C ARG A 102 -18.46 4.21 16.00
N LYS A 103 -18.86 4.94 17.05
CA LYS A 103 -18.01 5.24 18.21
C LYS A 103 -17.63 3.97 18.97
N ASP A 104 -18.60 3.13 19.27
CA ASP A 104 -18.39 1.88 20.01
C ASP A 104 -17.61 0.86 19.20
N PHE A 105 -17.86 0.80 17.89
CA PHE A 105 -17.07 -0.04 16.97
C PHE A 105 -15.58 0.33 17.00
N LYS A 106 -15.27 1.63 16.89
CA LYS A 106 -13.88 2.11 16.98
C LYS A 106 -13.26 1.84 18.34
N LYS A 107 -14.04 1.98 19.42
CA LYS A 107 -13.58 1.66 20.78
C LYS A 107 -13.23 0.18 20.91
N LYS A 108 -14.08 -0.72 20.39
CA LYS A 108 -13.82 -2.17 20.39
C LYS A 108 -12.62 -2.55 19.53
N LEU A 109 -12.47 -1.95 18.35
CA LEU A 109 -11.25 -2.11 17.56
C LEU A 109 -10.00 -1.72 18.35
N LYS A 110 -10.03 -0.56 19.01
CA LYS A 110 -8.92 -0.07 19.84
C LYS A 110 -8.56 -1.09 20.92
N GLU A 111 -9.54 -1.56 21.68
CA GLU A 111 -9.36 -2.58 22.74
C GLU A 111 -8.70 -3.87 22.19
N ILE A 112 -9.15 -4.36 21.02
CA ILE A 112 -8.60 -5.56 20.39
C ILE A 112 -7.15 -5.34 19.95
N PHE A 113 -6.85 -4.23 19.26
CA PHE A 113 -5.48 -3.95 18.81
C PHE A 113 -4.52 -3.76 19.99
N GLU A 114 -4.94 -3.06 21.05
CA GLU A 114 -4.14 -2.86 22.27
C GLU A 114 -3.89 -4.19 23.01
N LYS A 115 -4.91 -5.06 23.11
CA LYS A 115 -4.77 -6.42 23.69
C LYS A 115 -3.65 -7.22 23.02
N HIS A 116 -3.47 -7.08 21.71
CA HIS A 116 -2.43 -7.76 20.93
C HIS A 116 -1.15 -6.91 20.75
N LYS A 117 -0.95 -5.90 21.62
CA LYS A 117 0.24 -5.02 21.64
C LYS A 117 0.54 -4.37 20.28
N GLN A 118 -0.50 -4.09 19.50
CA GLN A 118 -0.34 -3.43 18.21
C GLN A 118 -0.17 -1.93 18.42
N ILE A 119 0.74 -1.33 17.66
CA ILE A 119 0.98 0.11 17.73
C ILE A 119 -0.19 0.83 17.05
N LEU A 120 -0.81 1.74 17.81
CA LEU A 120 -1.84 2.64 17.33
C LEU A 120 -1.27 4.03 17.11
N ILE A 121 -1.62 4.62 15.97
CA ILE A 121 -1.22 5.98 15.61
C ILE A 121 -2.44 6.87 15.81
N ILE A 122 -2.28 7.92 16.62
CA ILE A 122 -3.32 8.93 16.85
C ILE A 122 -2.86 10.22 16.18
N LYS A 123 -3.62 10.70 15.20
CA LYS A 123 -3.33 11.98 14.53
C LYS A 123 -4.19 13.07 15.15
N GLU A 124 -3.64 13.75 16.14
CA GLU A 124 -4.31 14.86 16.85
C GLU A 124 -4.76 15.96 15.88
N HIS A 125 -3.89 16.33 14.93
CA HIS A 125 -4.17 17.31 13.88
C HIS A 125 -5.24 16.89 12.86
N LYS A 126 -5.74 15.64 12.92
CA LYS A 126 -6.85 15.13 12.09
C LYS A 126 -8.01 14.64 12.96
N ASP A 127 -8.44 15.46 13.93
CA ASP A 127 -9.59 15.18 14.79
C ASP A 127 -9.44 13.87 15.58
N ASN A 128 -8.24 13.66 16.13
CA ASN A 128 -7.88 12.46 16.91
C ASN A 128 -8.17 11.13 16.19
N LYS A 129 -8.11 11.10 14.85
CA LYS A 129 -8.30 9.88 14.09
C LYS A 129 -7.26 8.83 14.49
N THR A 130 -7.76 7.62 14.72
CA THR A 130 -6.94 6.45 15.08
C THR A 130 -6.68 5.59 13.86
N TYR A 131 -5.44 5.16 13.73
CA TYR A 131 -4.94 4.30 12.68
C TYR A 131 -4.17 3.14 13.30
N VAL A 132 -4.10 2.02 12.59
CA VAL A 132 -3.20 0.91 12.90
C VAL A 132 -2.12 0.82 11.83
N MET A 133 -0.93 0.36 12.20
CA MET A 133 0.11 -0.02 11.23
C MET A 133 -0.45 -1.00 10.19
N TYR A 134 -0.05 -0.78 8.94
CA TYR A 134 -0.54 -1.56 7.81
C TYR A 134 0.50 -1.68 6.70
N GLU A 135 0.55 -2.81 6.01
CA GLU A 135 1.39 -3.07 4.83
C GLU A 135 2.85 -2.68 5.04
N LEU A 136 3.34 -1.55 4.52
CA LEU A 136 4.74 -1.13 4.65
C LEU A 136 5.19 -1.04 6.11
N ALA A 137 4.35 -0.52 7.00
CA ALA A 137 4.72 -0.41 8.42
C ALA A 137 4.88 -1.79 9.07
N ASP A 138 4.03 -2.75 8.71
CA ASP A 138 4.14 -4.13 9.18
C ASP A 138 5.38 -4.81 8.61
N LEU A 139 5.74 -4.53 7.34
CA LEU A 139 7.00 -5.03 6.75
C LEU A 139 8.23 -4.51 7.50
N PHE A 140 8.24 -3.25 7.97
CA PHE A 140 9.31 -2.73 8.82
C PHE A 140 9.40 -3.47 10.16
N GLU A 141 8.26 -3.70 10.82
CA GLU A 141 8.21 -4.45 12.08
C GLU A 141 8.71 -5.90 11.90
N MET A 142 8.28 -6.56 10.82
CA MET A 142 8.76 -7.89 10.47
C MET A 142 10.25 -7.90 10.17
N ALA A 143 10.76 -6.92 9.43
CA ALA A 143 12.18 -6.82 9.10
C ALA A 143 13.05 -6.66 10.35
N LEU A 144 12.62 -5.88 11.34
CA LEU A 144 13.30 -5.78 12.64
C LEU A 144 13.29 -7.11 13.39
N LYS A 145 12.12 -7.75 13.51
CA LYS A 145 11.98 -9.04 14.21
C LYS A 145 12.85 -10.14 13.58
N ASN A 146 13.07 -10.07 12.28
CA ASN A 146 13.90 -11.02 11.53
C ASN A 146 15.36 -10.56 11.36
N ASN A 147 15.80 -9.50 12.03
CA ASN A 147 17.16 -8.94 11.92
C ASN A 147 17.59 -8.58 10.48
N VAL A 148 16.63 -8.24 9.61
CA VAL A 148 16.88 -7.72 8.26
C VAL A 148 17.26 -6.23 8.32
N ILE A 149 16.73 -5.51 9.31
CA ILE A 149 17.00 -4.10 9.60
C ILE A 149 17.27 -3.96 11.10
N SER A 150 18.14 -3.02 11.49
CA SER A 150 18.38 -2.63 12.89
C SER A 150 17.63 -1.36 13.30
N LYS A 151 17.49 -1.13 14.61
CA LYS A 151 16.92 0.12 15.13
C LYS A 151 17.77 1.34 14.72
N GLU A 152 19.08 1.19 14.69
CA GLU A 152 20.05 2.22 14.29
C GLU A 152 19.86 2.63 12.83
N GLU A 153 19.67 1.67 11.93
CA GLU A 153 19.41 1.94 10.51
C GLU A 153 18.07 2.68 10.33
N ILE A 154 17.04 2.36 11.11
CA ILE A 154 15.78 3.13 11.09
C ILE A 154 16.00 4.54 11.64
N LYS A 155 16.82 4.73 12.68
CA LYS A 155 17.18 6.09 13.17
C LYS A 155 17.87 6.91 12.10
N GLU A 156 18.73 6.30 11.28
CA GLU A 156 19.33 6.97 10.11
C GLU A 156 18.29 7.36 9.07
N LEU A 157 17.34 6.46 8.75
CA LEU A 157 16.24 6.74 7.81
C LEU A 157 15.36 7.91 8.29
N LEU A 158 15.14 8.07 9.60
CA LEU A 158 14.41 9.22 10.16
C LEU A 158 15.07 10.56 9.82
N GLY A 159 16.37 10.58 9.52
CA GLY A 159 17.12 11.74 9.07
C GLY A 159 16.90 12.11 7.60
N PHE A 160 16.09 11.34 6.85
CA PHE A 160 15.80 11.62 5.45
C PHE A 160 14.84 12.80 5.24
N ASN A 161 14.85 13.36 4.03
CA ASN A 161 14.08 14.52 3.58
C ASN A 161 14.28 15.80 4.43
N LYS A 162 15.54 16.11 4.80
CA LYS A 162 15.88 17.37 5.51
C LYS A 162 15.54 18.61 4.70
N GLU A 163 15.61 18.50 3.38
CA GLU A 163 15.31 19.56 2.42
C GLU A 163 13.80 19.85 2.31
N LYS A 164 12.94 19.02 2.93
CA LYS A 164 11.47 19.14 2.89
C LYS A 164 10.94 19.14 1.45
N ILE A 165 11.43 18.23 0.63
CA ILE A 165 10.87 17.94 -0.69
C ILE A 165 9.40 17.52 -0.49
N ASP A 166 8.52 18.12 -1.30
CA ASP A 166 7.09 17.83 -1.32
C ASP A 166 6.60 17.87 -2.78
N ILE A 167 6.44 16.69 -3.37
CA ILE A 167 6.02 16.55 -4.76
C ILE A 167 4.56 17.02 -4.95
N GLU A 168 3.66 16.74 -4.01
CA GLU A 168 2.27 17.19 -4.07
C GLU A 168 2.14 18.73 -4.07
N ALA A 169 3.00 19.42 -3.34
CA ALA A 169 3.00 20.88 -3.28
C ALA A 169 3.68 21.52 -4.51
N GLN A 170 4.66 20.84 -5.11
CA GLN A 170 5.47 21.36 -6.21
C GLN A 170 4.87 21.07 -7.60
N TYR A 171 4.07 20.01 -7.73
CA TYR A 171 3.58 19.54 -9.03
C TYR A 171 2.07 19.35 -9.04
N SER A 172 1.45 19.70 -10.16
CA SER A 172 -0.01 19.60 -10.35
C SER A 172 -0.35 19.19 -11.78
N VAL A 173 -1.58 18.70 -11.97
CA VAL A 173 -2.10 18.35 -13.30
C VAL A 173 -2.30 19.63 -14.11
N GLN A 174 -1.68 19.66 -15.29
CA GLN A 174 -1.72 20.80 -16.21
C GLN A 174 -2.74 20.56 -17.31
N ARG A 175 -3.51 21.59 -17.67
CA ARG A 175 -4.47 21.54 -18.79
C ARG A 175 -4.07 22.53 -19.85
N LYS A 176 -4.01 22.08 -21.11
CA LYS A 176 -3.61 22.90 -22.25
C LYS A 176 -4.68 22.86 -23.34
N PRO A 177 -5.19 24.02 -23.81
CA PRO A 177 -6.04 24.05 -25.01
C PRO A 177 -5.20 23.71 -26.24
N LEU A 178 -5.75 22.89 -27.12
CA LEU A 178 -5.09 22.56 -28.39
C LEU A 178 -5.59 23.37 -29.58
N ASN A 179 -6.57 24.27 -29.38
CA ASN A 179 -7.23 25.03 -30.44
C ASN A 179 -7.70 24.14 -31.61
N LYS A 180 -8.13 22.92 -31.27
CA LYS A 180 -8.68 21.93 -32.20
C LYS A 180 -10.09 21.60 -31.75
N THR A 181 -10.96 21.36 -32.72
CA THR A 181 -12.29 20.83 -32.47
C THR A 181 -12.37 19.41 -33.04
N VAL A 182 -12.95 18.49 -32.28
CA VAL A 182 -13.20 17.10 -32.74
C VAL A 182 -14.44 17.07 -33.63
N SER A 183 -15.42 17.93 -33.33
CA SER A 183 -16.59 18.23 -34.14
C SER A 183 -17.04 19.68 -33.86
N LYS A 184 -18.08 20.18 -34.55
CA LYS A 184 -18.49 21.60 -34.44
C LYS A 184 -18.67 22.12 -33.01
N ASP A 185 -19.07 21.25 -32.08
CA ASP A 185 -19.43 21.63 -30.71
C ASP A 185 -18.52 21.00 -29.63
N PHE A 186 -17.39 20.39 -30.03
CA PHE A 186 -16.48 19.71 -29.10
C PHE A 186 -15.05 20.25 -29.22
N GLU A 187 -14.65 21.07 -28.25
CA GLU A 187 -13.30 21.56 -28.10
C GLU A 187 -12.37 20.49 -27.52
N TYR A 188 -11.15 20.43 -28.04
CA TYR A 188 -10.13 19.48 -27.61
C TYR A 188 -9.11 20.14 -26.68
N PHE A 189 -8.98 19.57 -25.47
CA PHE A 189 -7.98 19.89 -24.46
C PHE A 189 -7.12 18.68 -24.15
N GLU A 190 -5.86 18.91 -23.81
CA GLU A 190 -4.98 17.92 -23.20
C GLU A 190 -4.88 18.13 -21.70
N GLU A 191 -4.92 17.03 -20.94
CA GLU A 191 -4.67 16.99 -19.51
C GLU A 191 -3.40 16.16 -19.25
N ASN A 192 -2.39 16.79 -18.65
CA ASN A 192 -1.08 16.20 -18.40
C ASN A 192 -0.87 16.03 -16.89
N ALA A 193 -0.78 14.78 -16.43
CA ALA A 193 -0.56 14.45 -15.03
C ALA A 193 0.92 14.06 -14.77
N PRO A 194 1.59 14.68 -13.78
CA PRO A 194 2.95 14.28 -13.40
C PRO A 194 3.05 12.83 -12.92
N LEU A 195 4.08 12.13 -13.40
CA LEU A 195 4.48 10.78 -12.99
C LEU A 195 5.97 10.80 -12.63
N PHE A 196 6.31 10.33 -11.44
CA PHE A 196 7.69 10.22 -10.97
C PHE A 196 8.03 8.74 -10.80
N ILE A 197 9.20 8.33 -11.27
CA ILE A 197 9.63 6.93 -11.22
C ILE A 197 11.01 6.87 -10.57
N LYS A 198 11.14 6.08 -9.51
CA LYS A 198 12.43 5.71 -8.93
C LYS A 198 12.70 4.26 -9.25
N ARG A 199 13.69 4.02 -10.14
CA ARG A 199 14.23 2.68 -10.38
C ARG A 199 15.11 2.31 -9.20
N MET A 200 14.70 1.35 -8.40
CA MET A 200 15.42 0.95 -7.18
C MET A 200 16.53 -0.03 -7.54
N ASN A 201 16.17 -1.09 -8.27
CA ASN A 201 17.07 -2.12 -8.77
C ASN A 201 16.42 -2.87 -9.95
N ASP A 202 16.98 -4.02 -10.34
CA ASP A 202 16.49 -4.86 -11.44
C ASP A 202 15.18 -5.60 -11.12
N LYS A 203 14.77 -5.64 -9.85
CA LYS A 203 13.54 -6.28 -9.35
C LYS A 203 12.41 -5.30 -9.09
N PHE A 204 12.74 -4.08 -8.67
CA PHE A 204 11.76 -3.13 -8.14
C PHE A 204 11.91 -1.70 -8.64
N PHE A 205 10.79 -1.00 -8.66
CA PHE A 205 10.72 0.45 -8.81
C PHE A 205 9.51 1.00 -8.04
N THR A 206 9.53 2.29 -7.73
CA THR A 206 8.35 2.99 -7.21
C THR A 206 7.86 4.05 -8.18
N GLU A 207 6.56 4.32 -8.12
CA GLU A 207 5.92 5.40 -8.85
C GLU A 207 5.17 6.34 -7.90
N ILE A 208 5.19 7.64 -8.20
CA ILE A 208 4.30 8.64 -7.61
C ILE A 208 3.45 9.20 -8.75
N GLN A 209 2.12 9.01 -8.65
CA GLN A 209 1.16 9.53 -9.63
C GLN A 209 0.29 10.60 -8.97
N ILE A 210 0.32 11.82 -9.50
CA ILE A 210 -0.56 12.90 -9.05
C ILE A 210 -1.97 12.68 -9.63
N LYS A 211 -2.96 12.46 -8.77
CA LYS A 211 -4.36 12.21 -9.14
C LYS A 211 -5.32 13.09 -8.36
N HIS A 212 -6.52 13.31 -8.90
CA HIS A 212 -7.58 14.00 -8.16
C HIS A 212 -7.95 13.25 -6.87
N LYS A 213 -8.20 14.01 -5.79
CA LYS A 213 -8.80 13.47 -4.56
C LYS A 213 -10.24 13.05 -4.84
N GLN A 214 -10.61 11.80 -4.51
CA GLN A 214 -11.96 11.29 -4.81
C GLN A 214 -13.08 11.92 -3.96
N ARG A 215 -12.76 12.44 -2.77
CA ARG A 215 -13.73 12.97 -1.79
C ARG A 215 -13.28 14.30 -1.16
N ALA A 216 -12.34 14.99 -1.79
CA ALA A 216 -11.82 16.27 -1.32
C ALA A 216 -11.37 17.12 -2.50
N VAL A 217 -11.17 18.41 -2.28
CA VAL A 217 -10.61 19.32 -3.29
C VAL A 217 -9.10 19.09 -3.41
N GLY A 218 -8.58 19.17 -4.63
CA GLY A 218 -7.15 19.11 -4.94
C GLY A 218 -6.67 17.76 -5.45
N TYR A 219 -5.34 17.64 -5.53
CA TYR A 219 -4.64 16.44 -5.99
C TYR A 219 -3.95 15.72 -4.82
N GLN A 220 -3.68 14.43 -5.01
CA GLN A 220 -2.95 13.57 -4.07
C GLN A 220 -1.92 12.76 -4.86
N GLY A 221 -0.74 12.58 -4.27
CA GLY A 221 0.31 11.72 -4.76
C GLY A 221 0.05 10.29 -4.32
N MET A 222 -0.30 9.44 -5.27
CA MET A 222 -0.47 8.01 -5.03
C MET A 222 0.86 7.31 -5.23
N VAL A 223 1.36 6.67 -4.19
CA VAL A 223 2.57 5.84 -4.25
C VAL A 223 2.21 4.42 -4.68
N TYR A 224 2.97 3.90 -5.64
CA TYR A 224 2.90 2.50 -6.06
C TYR A 224 4.27 1.86 -5.90
N PHE A 225 4.31 0.69 -5.29
CA PHE A 225 5.46 -0.19 -5.27
C PHE A 225 5.29 -1.22 -6.40
N CYS A 226 6.25 -1.24 -7.31
CA CYS A 226 6.17 -2.03 -8.53
C CYS A 226 7.22 -3.13 -8.53
N ILE A 227 6.79 -4.36 -8.79
CA ILE A 227 7.62 -5.57 -8.68
C ILE A 227 7.61 -6.33 -9.99
N TRP A 228 8.76 -6.48 -10.62
CA TRP A 228 8.85 -7.23 -11.87
C TRP A 228 8.49 -8.70 -11.68
N ILE A 229 7.65 -9.25 -12.57
CA ILE A 229 7.24 -10.65 -12.50
C ILE A 229 8.45 -11.59 -12.62
N LYS A 230 9.48 -11.21 -13.40
CA LYS A 230 10.72 -11.99 -13.53
C LYS A 230 11.50 -12.15 -12.21
N SER A 231 11.27 -11.28 -11.20
CA SER A 231 11.92 -11.40 -9.90
C SER A 231 11.13 -12.21 -8.88
N LEU A 232 9.92 -12.65 -9.24
CA LEU A 232 9.02 -13.39 -8.37
C LEU A 232 9.09 -14.89 -8.67
N LYS A 233 8.80 -15.67 -7.63
CA LYS A 233 8.65 -17.13 -7.73
C LYS A 233 7.30 -17.54 -7.17
N ASP A 234 6.75 -18.63 -7.66
CA ASP A 234 5.62 -19.27 -6.97
C ASP A 234 6.06 -19.98 -5.68
N LYS A 235 5.11 -20.60 -4.98
CA LYS A 235 5.36 -21.28 -3.71
C LYS A 235 6.32 -22.48 -3.82
N GLU A 236 6.43 -23.06 -5.01
CA GLU A 236 7.33 -24.18 -5.30
C GLU A 236 8.71 -23.69 -5.77
N GLY A 237 8.88 -22.38 -5.95
CA GLY A 237 10.13 -21.76 -6.39
C GLY A 237 10.26 -21.67 -7.92
N ASN A 238 9.21 -21.98 -8.67
CA ASN A 238 9.24 -21.95 -10.14
C ASN A 238 9.03 -20.54 -10.69
N SER A 239 9.52 -20.32 -11.91
CA SER A 239 9.32 -19.09 -12.66
C SER A 239 7.86 -18.93 -13.09
N LEU A 240 7.40 -17.68 -13.12
CA LEU A 240 6.09 -17.29 -13.62
C LEU A 240 6.09 -17.05 -15.14
N ILE A 241 7.28 -16.87 -15.74
CA ILE A 241 7.44 -16.46 -17.13
C ILE A 241 6.99 -17.57 -18.09
N GLY A 242 6.20 -17.20 -19.09
CA GLY A 242 5.72 -18.12 -20.14
C GLY A 242 4.44 -18.89 -19.80
N ARG A 243 3.94 -18.78 -18.56
CA ARG A 243 2.67 -19.39 -18.13
C ARG A 243 1.62 -18.35 -17.73
N LYS A 244 0.39 -18.82 -17.58
CA LYS A 244 -0.73 -18.04 -17.04
C LYS A 244 -0.69 -18.08 -15.51
N ALA A 245 -1.29 -17.09 -14.87
CA ALA A 245 -1.48 -17.13 -13.42
C ALA A 245 -2.59 -18.13 -13.06
N ASN A 246 -2.37 -18.91 -12.00
CA ASN A 246 -3.41 -19.77 -11.45
C ASN A 246 -4.44 -18.95 -10.64
N PRO A 247 -5.70 -19.41 -10.52
CA PRO A 247 -6.67 -18.74 -9.66
C PRO A 247 -6.20 -18.68 -8.20
N ASN A 248 -6.28 -17.48 -7.60
CA ASN A 248 -5.80 -17.17 -6.25
C ASN A 248 -4.31 -17.45 -6.04
N GLU A 249 -3.51 -17.42 -7.11
CA GLU A 249 -2.08 -17.63 -7.04
C GLU A 249 -1.41 -16.57 -6.17
N LYS A 250 -0.46 -17.03 -5.36
CA LYS A 250 0.39 -16.19 -4.55
C LYS A 250 1.85 -16.46 -4.89
N VAL A 251 2.64 -15.40 -4.79
CA VAL A 251 4.03 -15.34 -5.24
C VAL A 251 4.89 -14.77 -4.13
N ILE A 252 6.17 -15.13 -4.10
CA ILE A 252 7.10 -14.73 -3.06
C ILE A 252 7.97 -13.58 -3.57
N ALA A 253 7.93 -12.45 -2.86
CA ALA A 253 8.89 -11.36 -3.02
C ALA A 253 9.93 -11.41 -1.89
N GLU A 254 11.18 -11.12 -2.23
CA GLU A 254 12.29 -11.01 -1.28
C GLU A 254 12.74 -9.55 -1.20
N LEU A 255 12.52 -8.92 -0.05
CA LEU A 255 12.81 -7.50 0.19
C LEU A 255 14.06 -7.34 1.04
N SER A 256 15.01 -6.56 0.57
CA SER A 256 16.16 -6.11 1.35
C SER A 256 15.80 -4.90 2.23
N LYS A 257 16.73 -4.50 3.11
CA LYS A 257 16.65 -3.22 3.83
C LYS A 257 16.54 -2.05 2.87
N GLU A 258 17.38 -2.02 1.84
CA GLU A 258 17.45 -0.96 0.85
C GLU A 258 16.11 -0.80 0.13
N ASP A 259 15.44 -1.92 -0.17
CA ASP A 259 14.11 -1.91 -0.80
C ASP A 259 13.07 -1.24 0.10
N LEU A 260 12.99 -1.64 1.36
CA LEU A 260 12.06 -1.06 2.34
C LEU A 260 12.33 0.43 2.56
N PHE A 261 13.60 0.81 2.63
CA PHE A 261 14.02 2.20 2.79
C PHE A 261 13.63 3.04 1.59
N ASP A 262 13.79 2.50 0.39
CA ASP A 262 13.45 3.21 -0.84
C ASP A 262 11.94 3.44 -0.98
N ILE A 263 11.11 2.46 -0.61
CA ILE A 263 9.65 2.63 -0.56
C ILE A 263 9.27 3.70 0.47
N ALA A 264 9.86 3.66 1.68
CA ALA A 264 9.62 4.68 2.70
C ALA A 264 10.03 6.08 2.25
N LYS A 265 11.22 6.22 1.64
CA LYS A 265 11.72 7.48 1.08
C LYS A 265 10.78 8.03 0.01
N THR A 266 10.19 7.17 -0.83
CA THR A 266 9.19 7.58 -1.82
C THR A 266 7.98 8.23 -1.14
N PHE A 267 7.43 7.64 -0.08
CA PHE A 267 6.38 8.29 0.71
C PHE A 267 6.85 9.62 1.30
N MET A 268 8.04 9.66 1.91
CA MET A 268 8.56 10.83 2.59
C MET A 268 8.78 12.05 1.68
N ILE A 269 9.02 11.86 0.37
CA ILE A 269 9.10 12.99 -0.58
C ILE A 269 7.75 13.29 -1.27
N THR A 270 6.77 12.39 -1.17
CA THR A 270 5.48 12.55 -1.85
C THR A 270 4.73 13.77 -1.31
N SER A 271 4.65 13.89 0.02
CA SER A 271 4.10 15.08 0.68
C SER A 271 4.62 15.22 2.11
N GLN A 272 4.55 16.42 2.69
CA GLN A 272 4.92 16.65 4.10
C GLN A 272 4.06 15.82 5.07
N ASP A 273 2.79 15.58 4.75
CA ASP A 273 1.90 14.70 5.52
C ASP A 273 2.45 13.26 5.54
N HIS A 274 2.85 12.74 4.37
CA HIS A 274 3.44 11.41 4.26
C HIS A 274 4.78 11.31 5.00
N ASP A 275 5.64 12.34 4.92
CA ASP A 275 6.91 12.40 5.66
C ASP A 275 6.70 12.33 7.17
N TRP A 276 5.82 13.18 7.69
CA TRP A 276 5.50 13.22 9.11
C TRP A 276 4.93 11.89 9.59
N ASP A 277 4.01 11.30 8.83
CA ASP A 277 3.39 10.03 9.18
C ASP A 277 4.43 8.90 9.23
N MET A 278 5.26 8.77 8.18
CA MET A 278 6.28 7.73 8.11
C MET A 278 7.27 7.86 9.27
N LYS A 279 7.74 9.08 9.55
CA LYS A 279 8.63 9.34 10.70
C LYS A 279 7.97 8.99 12.04
N THR A 280 6.69 9.29 12.20
CA THR A 280 5.93 8.97 13.43
C THR A 280 5.82 7.45 13.62
N ILE A 281 5.50 6.72 12.55
CA ILE A 281 5.39 5.27 12.56
C ILE A 281 6.73 4.61 12.87
N LEU A 282 7.77 4.97 12.13
CA LEU A 282 9.11 4.42 12.32
C LEU A 282 9.64 4.68 13.74
N LYS A 283 9.39 5.87 14.31
CA LYS A 283 9.68 6.17 15.72
C LYS A 283 8.91 5.26 16.68
N GLY A 284 7.64 4.99 16.41
CA GLY A 284 6.81 4.09 17.21
C GLY A 284 7.35 2.65 17.19
N ILE A 285 7.76 2.18 16.01
CA ILE A 285 8.31 0.83 15.81
C ILE A 285 9.60 0.61 16.60
N ILE A 286 10.47 1.61 16.72
CA ILE A 286 11.77 1.47 17.41
C ILE A 286 11.73 1.86 18.90
N LYS A 287 10.55 2.18 19.45
CA LYS A 287 10.41 2.77 20.81
C LYS A 287 10.57 1.77 21.97
N ASP A 288 11.02 0.56 21.68
CA ASP A 288 11.39 -0.45 22.69
C ASP A 288 12.76 -0.17 23.32
#